data_AF-A0A2D4G3H4-F1
#
_entry.id   AF-A0A2D4G3H4-F1
#
_cell.length_a   1.000
_cell.length_b   1.000
_cell.length_c   1.000
_cell.angle_alpha   90.00
_cell.angle_beta   90.00
_cell.angle_gamma   90.00
#
_symmetry.space_group_name_H-M   'P 1'
#
loop_
_entity.id
_entity.type
_entity.pdbx_description
1 polymer ?
#
loop_
_entity_poly.entity_id
_entity_poly.type
_entity_poly.pdbx_seq_one_letter_code
_entity_poly.pdbx_strand_id
1 'polypeptide(L)'
;DLKGGLVQLEFPLASEPAFGTYKVVVQKDSERNIQHPFTVNEYALPKFEVVVKSPPVVTILDNELEVSACGKYTYGKPVPGLVGIRVCRKFSYFRSACYGEESKAI
;
A
#
# COMPACT_ATOMS: atom_id res chain seq x y z
N ASP A 1 -3.51 -25.84 27.58
CA ASP A 1 -4.27 -24.82 28.32
C ASP A 1 -3.74 -23.43 27.98
N LEU A 2 -4.57 -22.58 27.36
CA LEU A 2 -4.26 -21.16 27.11
C LEU A 2 -4.45 -20.41 28.43
N LYS A 3 -3.42 -20.34 29.28
CA LYS A 3 -3.52 -19.66 30.58
C LYS A 3 -3.89 -18.19 30.37
N GLY A 4 -5.15 -17.83 30.64
CA GLY A 4 -5.66 -16.45 30.53
C GLY A 4 -6.28 -16.04 29.18
N GLY A 5 -6.54 -16.99 28.26
CA GLY A 5 -7.19 -16.69 26.97
C GLY A 5 -6.29 -16.05 25.92
N LEU A 6 -4.99 -15.92 26.21
CA LEU A 6 -3.94 -15.45 25.31
C LEU A 6 -2.83 -16.49 25.26
N VAL A 7 -2.21 -16.66 24.09
CA VAL A 7 -0.95 -17.40 23.94
C VAL A 7 -0.01 -16.62 23.04
N GLN A 8 1.27 -16.64 23.41
CA GLN A 8 2.36 -16.12 22.61
C GLN A 8 3.22 -17.30 22.17
N LEU A 9 3.48 -17.38 20.86
CA LEU A 9 4.28 -18.42 20.23
C LEU A 9 5.39 -17.77 19.42
N GLU A 10 6.49 -18.51 19.21
CA GLU A 10 7.61 -18.10 18.38
C GLU A 10 7.79 -19.09 17.23
N PHE A 11 8.04 -18.58 16.03
CA PHE A 11 8.30 -19.40 14.84
C PHE A 11 9.46 -18.78 14.05
N PRO A 12 10.67 -19.36 14.09
CA PRO A 12 11.79 -18.86 13.31
C PRO A 12 11.57 -19.17 11.82
N LEU A 13 11.80 -18.18 10.96
CA LEU A 13 11.89 -18.42 9.52
C LEU A 13 13.25 -19.04 9.17
N ALA A 14 13.30 -19.78 8.05
CA ALA A 14 14.56 -20.27 7.50
C ALA A 14 15.50 -19.10 7.16
N SER A 15 16.81 -19.37 7.03
CA SER A 15 17.80 -18.36 6.62
C SER A 15 17.54 -17.79 5.23
N GLU A 16 16.96 -18.61 4.34
CA GLU A 16 16.56 -18.24 2.98
C GLU A 16 15.10 -18.65 2.74
N PRO A 17 14.13 -17.89 3.29
CA PRO A 17 12.72 -18.18 3.09
C PRO A 17 12.29 -17.75 1.69
N ALA A 18 11.31 -18.44 1.11
CA ALA A 18 10.68 -17.97 -0.12
C ALA A 18 10.00 -16.61 0.14
N PHE A 19 10.15 -15.66 -0.77
CA PHE A 19 9.45 -14.38 -0.65
C PHE A 19 7.98 -14.52 -1.02
N GLY A 20 7.13 -13.76 -0.33
CA GLY A 20 5.71 -13.70 -0.62
C GLY A 20 4.84 -13.53 0.63
N THR A 21 3.55 -13.79 0.46
CA THR A 21 2.56 -13.67 1.53
C THR A 21 2.38 -15.00 2.25
N TYR A 22 2.71 -15.00 3.53
CA TYR A 22 2.49 -16.10 4.45
C TYR A 22 1.23 -15.84 5.27
N LYS A 23 0.69 -16.89 5.89
CA LYS A 23 -0.52 -16.78 6.74
C LYS A 23 -0.37 -17.63 7.98
N VAL A 24 -0.68 -17.06 9.13
CA VAL A 24 -0.93 -17.83 10.37
C VAL A 24 -2.37 -18.32 10.30
N VAL A 25 -2.56 -19.64 10.39
CA VAL A 25 -3.88 -20.27 10.34
C VAL A 25 -4.16 -20.93 11.68
N VAL A 26 -5.24 -20.52 12.34
CA VAL A 26 -5.72 -21.13 13.57
C VAL A 26 -6.94 -21.97 13.24
N GLN A 27 -6.81 -23.27 13.44
CA GLN A 27 -7.91 -24.22 13.33
C GLN A 27 -8.60 -24.31 14.69
N LYS A 28 -9.93 -24.17 14.69
CA LYS A 28 -10.77 -24.36 15.87
C LYS A 28 -11.60 -25.62 15.66
N ASP A 29 -11.85 -26.37 16.73
CA ASP A 29 -12.50 -27.69 16.66
C ASP A 29 -13.93 -27.66 16.08
N SER A 30 -14.61 -26.51 16.09
CA SER A 30 -16.03 -26.41 15.71
C SER A 30 -16.37 -25.18 14.86
N GLU A 31 -15.36 -24.37 14.50
CA GLU A 31 -15.55 -23.09 13.79
C GLU A 31 -14.72 -23.03 12.50
N ARG A 32 -15.00 -22.02 11.68
CA ARG A 32 -14.18 -21.72 10.51
C ARG A 32 -12.76 -21.34 10.94
N ASN A 33 -11.77 -21.78 10.17
CA ASN A 33 -10.39 -21.38 10.35
C ASN A 33 -10.23 -19.86 10.27
N ILE A 34 -9.48 -19.29 11.20
CA ILE A 34 -9.12 -17.87 11.20
C ILE A 34 -7.71 -17.75 10.60
N GLN A 35 -7.52 -16.77 9.70
CA GLN A 35 -6.25 -16.56 9.01
C GLN A 35 -5.77 -15.12 9.20
N HIS A 36 -4.48 -14.95 9.46
CA HIS A 36 -3.84 -13.63 9.50
C HIS A 36 -2.62 -13.61 8.56
N PRO A 37 -2.61 -12.78 7.50
CA PRO A 37 -1.51 -12.71 6.56
C PRO A 37 -0.35 -11.85 7.07
N PHE A 38 0.88 -12.23 6.71
CA PHE A 38 2.08 -11.40 6.83
C PHE A 38 2.95 -11.56 5.58
N THR A 39 3.79 -10.57 5.28
CA THR A 39 4.65 -10.61 4.08
C THR A 39 6.09 -10.91 4.48
N VAL A 40 6.74 -11.81 3.75
CA VAL A 40 8.16 -12.11 3.85
C VAL A 40 8.83 -11.59 2.59
N ASN A 41 9.75 -10.65 2.77
CA ASN A 41 10.57 -10.06 1.72
C ASN A 41 11.94 -9.70 2.29
N GLU A 42 12.88 -9.33 1.42
CA GLU A 42 14.14 -8.78 1.86
C GLU A 42 13.89 -7.45 2.60
N TYR A 43 14.23 -7.42 3.88
CA TYR A 43 14.05 -6.24 4.71
C TYR A 43 15.37 -5.46 4.75
N ALA A 44 15.39 -4.31 4.09
CA ALA A 44 16.36 -3.27 4.36
C ALA A 44 15.68 -2.21 5.23
N LEU A 45 16.30 -1.84 6.35
CA LEU A 45 15.78 -0.81 7.26
C LEU A 45 15.55 0.50 6.48
N PRO A 46 14.30 0.92 6.23
CA PRO A 46 14.04 2.13 5.47
C PRO A 46 14.58 3.33 6.26
N LYS A 47 15.48 4.11 5.65
CA LYS A 47 16.07 5.29 6.32
C LYS A 47 15.11 6.48 6.34
N PHE A 48 14.12 6.46 5.44
CA PHE A 48 13.12 7.50 5.30
C PHE A 48 11.82 6.92 4.76
N GLU A 49 10.72 7.61 5.06
CA GLU A 49 9.39 7.39 4.49
C GLU A 49 9.10 8.47 3.43
N VAL A 50 8.27 8.14 2.44
CA VAL A 50 7.75 9.10 1.45
C VAL A 50 6.24 9.14 1.58
N VAL A 51 5.71 10.34 1.81
CA VAL A 51 4.27 10.60 1.94
C VAL A 51 3.83 11.38 0.71
N VAL A 52 2.93 10.80 -0.08
CA VAL A 52 2.30 11.46 -1.23
C VAL A 52 0.91 11.95 -0.81
N LYS A 53 0.63 13.23 -1.03
CA LYS A 53 -0.68 13.85 -0.79
C LYS A 53 -1.27 14.28 -2.13
N SER A 54 -2.52 13.89 -2.35
CA SER A 54 -3.33 14.30 -3.50
C SER A 54 -4.78 14.50 -3.04
N PRO A 55 -5.59 15.27 -3.79
CA PRO A 55 -7.02 15.33 -3.60
C PRO A 55 -7.65 13.93 -3.64
N PRO A 56 -8.63 13.64 -2.78
CA PRO A 56 -9.31 12.34 -2.77
C PRO A 56 -10.21 12.15 -4.00
N VAL A 57 -10.68 13.24 -4.60
CA VAL A 57 -11.55 13.26 -5.77
C VAL A 57 -11.07 14.38 -6.70
N VAL A 58 -11.11 14.12 -8.00
CA VAL A 58 -10.87 15.09 -9.07
C VAL A 58 -12.05 15.05 -10.03
N THR A 59 -12.51 16.20 -10.51
CA THR A 59 -13.62 16.34 -11.43
C THR A 59 -13.13 16.59 -12.85
N ILE A 60 -14.02 16.40 -13.83
CA ILE A 60 -13.71 16.69 -15.24
C ILE A 60 -13.54 18.20 -15.53
N LEU A 61 -14.03 19.07 -14.63
CA LEU A 61 -13.92 20.52 -14.75
C LEU A 61 -12.67 21.06 -14.05
N ASP A 62 -11.92 20.20 -13.35
CA ASP A 62 -10.69 20.60 -12.66
C ASP A 62 -9.59 20.81 -13.70
N ASN A 63 -9.09 22.05 -13.79
CA ASN A 63 -8.01 22.40 -14.72
C ASN A 63 -6.62 22.08 -14.14
N GLU A 64 -6.50 21.97 -12.82
CA GLU A 64 -5.24 21.77 -12.11
C GLU A 64 -5.37 20.67 -11.05
N LEU A 65 -4.31 19.89 -10.87
CA LEU A 65 -4.21 18.84 -9.86
C LEU A 65 -3.01 19.11 -8.95
N GLU A 66 -3.29 19.53 -7.72
CA GLU A 66 -2.23 19.75 -6.73
C GLU A 66 -1.77 18.41 -6.12
N VAL A 67 -0.50 18.06 -6.31
CA VAL A 67 0.11 16.86 -5.72
C VAL A 67 1.38 17.27 -5.00
N SER A 68 1.57 16.77 -3.77
CA SER A 68 2.81 16.96 -3.03
C SER A 68 3.40 15.62 -2.59
N ALA A 69 4.73 15.55 -2.61
CA ALA A 69 5.49 14.42 -2.11
C ALA A 69 6.48 14.93 -1.04
N CYS A 70 6.43 14.35 0.15
CA CYS A 70 7.27 14.71 1.28
C CYS A 70 8.11 13.50 1.71
N GLY A 71 9.44 13.63 1.68
CA GLY A 71 10.35 12.66 2.27
C GLY A 71 10.67 13.04 3.72
N LYS A 72 10.57 12.08 4.64
CA LYS A 72 10.89 12.27 6.06
C LYS A 72 11.78 11.14 6.55
N TYR A 73 12.93 11.46 7.13
CA TYR A 73 13.77 10.45 7.76
C TYR A 73 13.06 9.82 8.97
N THR A 74 13.43 8.60 9.34
CA THR A 74 12.87 7.91 10.50
C THR A 74 13.07 8.67 11.82
N TYR A 75 14.07 9.54 11.90
CA TYR A 75 14.33 10.45 13.03
C TYR A 75 13.65 11.83 12.89
N GLY A 76 12.81 12.02 11.89
CA GLY A 76 11.86 13.13 11.79
C GLY A 76 12.26 14.35 10.96
N LYS A 77 13.49 14.41 10.42
CA LYS A 77 13.95 15.53 9.58
C LYS A 77 13.52 15.38 8.11
N PRO A 78 13.40 16.48 7.34
CA PRO A 78 13.12 16.43 5.90
C PRO A 78 14.23 15.75 5.11
N VAL A 79 13.88 15.06 4.03
CA VAL A 79 14.84 14.43 3.10
C VAL A 79 15.09 15.38 1.93
N PRO A 80 16.31 15.93 1.77
CA PRO A 80 16.68 16.64 0.54
C PRO A 80 16.92 15.63 -0.59
N GLY A 81 16.39 15.90 -1.77
CA GLY A 81 16.55 15.01 -2.92
C GLY A 81 15.80 15.48 -4.14
N LEU A 82 15.95 14.72 -5.23
CA LEU A 82 15.18 14.91 -6.46
C LEU A 82 13.94 14.03 -6.42
N VAL A 83 12.81 14.56 -6.88
CA VAL A 83 11.54 13.84 -6.94
C VAL A 83 11.06 13.73 -8.39
N GLY A 84 10.65 12.53 -8.78
CA GLY A 84 9.94 12.28 -10.03
C GLY A 84 8.51 11.84 -9.71
N ILE A 85 7.52 12.62 -10.14
CA ILE A 85 6.10 12.32 -9.93
C ILE A 85 5.50 11.89 -11.28
N ARG A 86 4.78 10.77 -11.28
CA ARG A 86 4.03 10.29 -12.44
C ARG A 86 2.55 10.18 -12.09
N VAL A 87 1.71 10.87 -12.85
CA VAL A 87 0.24 10.78 -12.73
C VAL A 87 -0.28 9.86 -13.83
N CYS A 88 -1.13 8.89 -13.46
CA CYS A 88 -1.67 7.90 -14.39
C CYS A 88 -3.20 7.90 -14.32
N ARG A 89 -3.86 7.95 -15.49
CA ARG A 89 -5.32 7.75 -15.61
C ARG A 89 -5.61 6.33 -16.09
N LYS A 90 -6.37 5.55 -15.32
CA LYS A 90 -6.84 4.23 -15.75
C LYS A 90 -8.08 4.39 -16.63
N PHE A 91 -7.90 4.31 -17.94
CA PHE A 91 -9.02 4.31 -18.88
C PHE A 91 -9.76 2.96 -18.81
N SER A 92 -11.07 2.99 -18.61
CA SER A 92 -11.92 1.82 -18.83
C SER A 92 -12.21 1.71 -20.32
N TYR A 93 -11.78 0.62 -20.97
CA TYR A 93 -12.03 0.33 -22.38
C TYR A 93 -13.47 -0.10 -22.67
N PHE A 94 -14.45 0.59 -22.12
CA PHE A 94 -15.85 0.49 -22.54
C PHE A 94 -16.36 1.88 -22.83
N ARG A 95 -16.45 2.19 -24.14
CA ARG A 95 -17.20 3.32 -24.74
C ARG A 95 -17.79 4.28 -23.70
N SER A 96 -16.99 5.21 -23.21
CA SER A 96 -17.55 6.36 -22.51
C SER A 96 -18.34 7.15 -23.56
N ALA A 97 -19.66 7.22 -23.41
CA ALA A 97 -20.54 8.06 -24.23
C ALA A 97 -20.37 9.56 -23.93
N CYS A 98 -19.18 9.97 -23.50
CA CYS A 98 -18.80 11.36 -23.32
C CYS A 98 -18.58 11.95 -24.72
N TYR A 99 -19.64 12.46 -25.32
CA TYR A 99 -19.60 13.21 -26.57
C TYR A 99 -19.46 14.71 -26.24
N GLY A 100 -18.41 15.35 -26.77
CA GLY A 100 -18.12 16.77 -26.58
C GLY A 100 -16.64 17.07 -26.79
N GLU A 101 -16.25 18.34 -26.93
CA GLU A 101 -14.83 18.72 -26.96
C GLU A 101 -14.09 18.33 -25.67
N GLU A 102 -14.81 18.22 -24.56
CA GLU A 102 -14.35 17.82 -23.22
C GLU A 102 -13.85 16.37 -23.12
N SER A 103 -14.10 15.51 -24.11
CA SER A 103 -13.56 14.14 -24.16
C SER A 103 -12.25 14.00 -24.93
N LYS A 104 -11.76 15.08 -25.55
CA LYS A 104 -10.41 15.14 -26.09
C LYS A 104 -9.45 15.46 -24.96
N ALA A 105 -8.72 14.44 -24.48
CA ALA A 105 -7.54 14.69 -23.67
C ALA A 105 -6.56 15.56 -24.49
N ILE A 106 -6.03 16.63 -23.87
CA ILE A 106 -4.98 17.49 -24.44
C ILE A 106 -3.73 16.66 -24.70
#